data_AF-A0A957W250-F1
#
_entry.id   AF-A0A957W250-F1
#
_cell.length_a   1.000
_cell.length_b   1.000
_cell.length_c   1.000
_cell.angle_alpha   90.00
_cell.angle_beta   90.00
_cell.angle_gamma   90.00
#
_symmetry.space_group_name_H-M   'P 1'
#
loop_
_entity.id
_entity.type
_entity.pdbx_description
1 polymer ?
#
loop_
_entity_poly.entity_id
_entity_poly.type
_entity_poly.pdbx_seq_one_letter_code
_entity_poly.pdbx_strand_id
1 'polypeptide(L)'
;MTEPNPHNQPLRSVHTNNFPQILGQLGISLAVSTYQAGHLIMVRNDGVSLNTHFRRFSRPMGMATAPGRLALGTGREVWTYRNVPDVAKKLEPSGKYDACYIPRDIHVTGDIDIHEMAWDAKGELWLVNTKFSCLCTLDHTHNFIPRWRPPFVSALYLEDRCHLNGLGMLNGQPKYVTMLGETDSPGGWRKNKQDGGLLMDIDSNAILVRGLSMPHSPRWYDGKLWLLESGYGSLAWVDLESGQVNTVTKLPGFTRGLDFYGPLAFVGLSQVRESATFSGLPITEQPTERISGVWVINIKTGETVAFLKFEAAVQEIFAVEVLHARFPELLEWTDERVAHAYVLPDEALVDVKPHPETVDAQTNQPHKAAK
;
A
#
# COMPACT_ATOMS: atom_id res chain seq x y z
N MET A 1 -7.57 40.17 5.61
CA MET A 1 -6.59 39.17 5.15
C MET A 1 -7.11 37.82 5.59
N THR A 2 -7.78 37.11 4.68
CA THR A 2 -8.25 35.74 4.90
C THR A 2 -7.05 34.82 4.95
N GLU A 3 -6.92 34.01 6.01
CA GLU A 3 -5.88 32.98 6.07
C GLU A 3 -5.96 32.04 4.85
N PRO A 4 -4.83 31.53 4.33
CA PRO A 4 -4.85 30.60 3.21
C PRO A 4 -5.57 29.31 3.62
N ASN A 5 -6.49 28.83 2.79
CA ASN A 5 -7.07 27.50 2.94
C ASN A 5 -5.93 26.45 2.87
N PRO A 6 -5.67 25.66 3.94
CA PRO A 6 -4.60 24.67 3.95
C PRO A 6 -4.79 23.54 2.92
N HIS A 7 -5.97 23.45 2.28
CA HIS A 7 -6.35 22.38 1.37
C HIS A 7 -5.99 22.59 -0.11
N ASN A 8 -5.23 23.64 -0.46
CA ASN A 8 -4.81 23.90 -1.85
C ASN A 8 -3.28 24.06 -2.02
N GLN A 9 -2.49 23.46 -1.13
CA GLN A 9 -1.04 23.45 -1.31
C GLN A 9 -0.68 22.62 -2.56
N PRO A 10 0.17 23.13 -3.45
CA PRO A 10 0.65 22.35 -4.58
C PRO A 10 1.34 21.08 -4.08
N LEU A 11 0.91 19.92 -4.60
CA LEU A 11 1.48 18.60 -4.31
C LEU A 11 2.85 18.48 -5.00
N ARG A 12 3.81 19.22 -4.50
CA ARG A 12 5.16 19.32 -5.08
C ARG A 12 6.00 18.13 -4.67
N SER A 13 6.67 17.52 -5.64
CA SER A 13 7.60 16.42 -5.41
C SER A 13 8.81 16.55 -6.32
N VAL A 14 9.93 15.96 -5.89
CA VAL A 14 11.18 15.88 -6.64
C VAL A 14 11.61 14.42 -6.69
N HIS A 15 12.20 13.98 -7.79
CA HIS A 15 12.65 12.61 -7.96
C HIS A 15 14.02 12.57 -8.63
N THR A 16 14.73 11.44 -8.49
CA THR A 16 15.94 11.23 -9.28
C THR A 16 15.59 11.07 -10.76
N ASN A 17 16.50 11.53 -11.64
CA ASN A 17 16.27 11.51 -13.08
C ASN A 17 16.11 10.10 -13.66
N ASN A 18 16.58 9.07 -12.96
CA ASN A 18 16.53 7.66 -13.37
C ASN A 18 15.28 6.91 -12.87
N PHE A 19 14.47 7.48 -11.98
CA PHE A 19 13.32 6.76 -11.41
C PHE A 19 12.23 6.44 -12.45
N PRO A 20 11.81 7.36 -13.33
CA PRO A 20 10.85 7.03 -14.39
C PRO A 20 11.33 5.89 -15.30
N GLN A 21 12.62 5.84 -15.61
CA GLN A 21 13.23 4.83 -16.48
C GLN A 21 13.29 3.47 -15.80
N ILE A 22 13.55 3.42 -14.48
CA ILE A 22 13.45 2.18 -13.71
C ILE A 22 12.03 1.61 -13.83
N LEU A 23 10.99 2.41 -13.56
CA LEU A 23 9.60 1.97 -13.69
C LEU A 23 9.27 1.54 -15.13
N GLY A 24 9.71 2.32 -16.11
CA GLY A 24 9.51 2.04 -17.53
C GLY A 24 10.16 0.75 -18.02
N GLN A 25 11.41 0.48 -17.62
CA GLN A 25 12.14 -0.74 -17.99
C GLN A 25 11.55 -1.98 -17.34
N LEU A 26 11.10 -1.86 -16.09
CA LEU A 26 10.48 -2.96 -15.35
C LEU A 26 9.02 -3.20 -15.75
N GLY A 27 8.39 -2.25 -16.46
CA GLY A 27 7.00 -2.37 -16.88
C GLY A 27 5.99 -2.19 -15.72
N ILE A 28 6.38 -1.49 -14.65
CA ILE A 28 5.60 -1.37 -13.41
C ILE A 28 5.27 0.10 -13.09
N SER A 29 4.41 0.27 -12.09
CA SER A 29 4.12 1.52 -11.39
C SER A 29 3.97 1.21 -9.91
N LEU A 30 3.83 2.25 -9.07
CA LEU A 30 3.60 2.07 -7.64
C LEU A 30 2.25 2.64 -7.24
N ALA A 31 1.56 1.95 -6.33
CA ALA A 31 0.47 2.50 -5.53
C ALA A 31 1.03 2.90 -4.16
N VAL A 32 0.72 4.11 -3.70
CA VAL A 32 1.21 4.66 -2.44
C VAL A 32 0.06 5.30 -1.67
N SER A 33 -0.24 4.81 -0.46
CA SER A 33 -1.30 5.37 0.38
C SER A 33 -0.76 6.39 1.38
N THR A 34 -1.58 7.41 1.67
CA THR A 34 -1.23 8.54 2.55
C THR A 34 -2.40 8.87 3.46
N TYR A 35 -2.42 8.30 4.67
CA TYR A 35 -3.63 8.35 5.49
C TYR A 35 -3.98 9.75 5.98
N GLN A 36 -2.99 10.57 6.35
CA GLN A 36 -3.23 11.96 6.80
C GLN A 36 -3.59 12.89 5.65
N ALA A 37 -2.89 12.74 4.51
CA ALA A 37 -3.15 13.56 3.34
C ALA A 37 -4.44 13.15 2.62
N GLY A 38 -4.94 11.92 2.86
CA GLY A 38 -6.20 11.43 2.29
C GLY A 38 -6.09 11.01 0.82
N HIS A 39 -4.92 10.51 0.39
CA HIS A 39 -4.71 10.13 -1.00
C HIS A 39 -4.16 8.71 -1.18
N LEU A 40 -4.66 8.04 -2.20
CA LEU A 40 -3.94 6.99 -2.93
C LEU A 40 -3.24 7.64 -4.12
N ILE A 41 -1.94 7.40 -4.26
CA ILE A 41 -1.08 8.01 -5.28
C ILE A 41 -0.58 6.91 -6.20
N MET A 42 -0.84 7.04 -7.50
CA MET A 42 -0.23 6.19 -8.52
C MET A 42 1.04 6.89 -9.01
N VAL A 43 2.19 6.27 -8.81
CA VAL A 43 3.49 6.75 -9.27
C VAL A 43 3.84 6.03 -10.57
N ARG A 44 3.82 6.77 -11.68
CA ARG A 44 3.84 6.22 -13.05
C ARG A 44 4.97 6.86 -13.85
N ASN A 45 5.55 6.11 -14.77
CA ASN A 45 6.48 6.68 -15.76
C ASN A 45 5.67 7.41 -16.86
N ASP A 46 5.90 8.71 -17.06
CA ASP A 46 5.31 9.49 -18.16
C ASP A 46 6.39 9.93 -19.16
N GLY A 47 7.27 8.98 -19.51
CA GLY A 47 8.38 9.19 -20.43
C GLY A 47 9.62 9.74 -19.73
N VAL A 48 9.80 11.06 -19.74
CA VAL A 48 10.96 11.73 -19.12
C VAL A 48 10.69 12.17 -17.68
N SER A 49 9.44 12.21 -17.25
CA SER A 49 9.03 12.65 -15.92
C SER A 49 8.31 11.54 -15.16
N LEU A 50 8.30 11.68 -13.84
CA LEU A 50 7.46 10.86 -12.97
C LEU A 50 6.09 11.52 -12.82
N ASN A 51 5.04 10.80 -13.14
CA ASN A 51 3.68 11.25 -12.89
C ASN A 51 3.20 10.74 -11.52
N THR A 52 2.73 11.65 -10.67
CA THR A 52 2.06 11.33 -9.39
C THR A 52 0.58 11.65 -9.52
N HIS A 53 -0.24 10.60 -9.62
CA HIS A 53 -1.67 10.72 -9.86
C HIS A 53 -2.46 10.44 -8.59
N PHE A 54 -3.20 11.43 -8.13
CA PHE A 54 -3.82 11.43 -6.81
C PHE A 54 -5.31 11.06 -6.92
N ARG A 55 -5.75 10.18 -6.02
CA ARG A 55 -7.14 9.80 -5.81
C ARG A 55 -7.48 9.98 -4.34
N ARG A 56 -8.60 10.65 -4.08
CA ARG A 56 -8.99 11.00 -2.71
C ARG A 56 -9.73 9.85 -2.04
N PHE A 57 -9.33 9.56 -0.81
CA PHE A 57 -9.99 8.59 0.06
C PHE A 57 -10.01 9.11 1.49
N SER A 58 -10.98 8.66 2.27
CA SER A 58 -11.00 8.93 3.72
C SER A 58 -10.00 8.01 4.41
N ARG A 59 -8.84 8.55 4.82
CA ARG A 59 -7.77 7.81 5.52
C ARG A 59 -7.36 6.49 4.82
N PRO A 60 -6.82 6.54 3.58
CA PRO A 60 -6.28 5.36 2.92
C PRO A 60 -5.06 4.83 3.68
N MET A 61 -5.06 3.54 4.01
CA MET A 61 -4.07 2.88 4.88
C MET A 61 -3.47 1.64 4.20
N GLY A 62 -3.67 0.43 4.75
CA GLY A 62 -3.15 -0.81 4.18
C GLY A 62 -3.65 -1.07 2.75
N MET A 63 -2.83 -1.73 1.95
CA MET A 63 -3.15 -2.11 0.58
C MET A 63 -2.76 -3.56 0.34
N ALA A 64 -3.38 -4.19 -0.65
CA ALA A 64 -2.97 -5.51 -1.12
C ALA A 64 -3.16 -5.62 -2.63
N THR A 65 -2.13 -6.09 -3.32
CA THR A 65 -2.17 -6.34 -4.76
C THR A 65 -2.18 -7.83 -5.09
N ALA A 66 -2.83 -8.16 -6.19
CA ALA A 66 -2.78 -9.47 -6.83
C ALA A 66 -2.95 -9.26 -8.35
N PRO A 67 -2.70 -10.28 -9.20
CA PRO A 67 -2.90 -10.14 -10.64
C PRO A 67 -4.29 -9.57 -10.98
N GLY A 68 -4.31 -8.36 -11.52
CA GLY A 68 -5.53 -7.63 -11.91
C GLY A 68 -6.42 -7.16 -10.75
N ARG A 69 -5.97 -7.19 -9.50
CA ARG A 69 -6.72 -6.76 -8.32
C ARG A 69 -5.91 -5.82 -7.45
N LEU A 70 -6.58 -4.82 -6.91
CA LEU A 70 -6.05 -3.92 -5.89
C LEU A 70 -7.11 -3.79 -4.79
N ALA A 71 -6.73 -4.03 -3.54
CA ALA A 71 -7.55 -3.72 -2.38
C ALA A 71 -6.92 -2.56 -1.60
N LEU A 72 -7.76 -1.67 -1.09
CA LEU A 72 -7.37 -0.52 -0.27
C LEU A 72 -8.24 -0.47 0.98
N GLY A 73 -7.62 -0.57 2.15
CA GLY A 73 -8.24 -0.25 3.42
C GLY A 73 -8.34 1.27 3.62
N THR A 74 -9.52 1.75 3.97
CA THR A 74 -9.79 3.14 4.33
C THR A 74 -10.21 3.23 5.80
N GLY A 75 -10.62 4.41 6.26
CA GLY A 75 -10.99 4.60 7.66
C GLY A 75 -12.10 3.66 8.17
N ARG A 76 -13.02 3.21 7.31
CA ARG A 76 -14.10 2.28 7.72
C ARG A 76 -14.51 1.27 6.64
N GLU A 77 -13.81 1.25 5.52
CA GLU A 77 -14.18 0.48 4.35
C GLU A 77 -12.96 -0.26 3.78
N VAL A 78 -13.21 -1.32 3.05
CA VAL A 78 -12.23 -1.97 2.18
C VAL A 78 -12.76 -1.85 0.76
N TRP A 79 -12.01 -1.15 -0.09
CA TRP A 79 -12.33 -1.00 -1.49
C TRP A 79 -11.59 -2.06 -2.29
N THR A 80 -12.32 -2.87 -3.07
CA THR A 80 -11.73 -3.81 -4.01
C THR A 80 -11.91 -3.31 -5.44
N TYR A 81 -10.80 -3.17 -6.15
CA TYR A 81 -10.73 -2.79 -7.54
C TYR A 81 -10.30 -3.96 -8.42
N ARG A 82 -10.83 -4.00 -9.64
CA ARG A 82 -10.41 -4.96 -10.67
C ARG A 82 -9.91 -4.21 -11.90
N ASN A 83 -8.77 -4.64 -12.43
CA ASN A 83 -8.26 -4.15 -13.70
C ASN A 83 -9.15 -4.63 -14.85
N VAL A 84 -9.56 -3.70 -15.71
CA VAL A 84 -10.33 -3.96 -16.93
C VAL A 84 -9.60 -3.30 -18.12
N PRO A 85 -8.67 -4.01 -18.77
CA PRO A 85 -7.83 -3.45 -19.83
C PRO A 85 -8.61 -2.85 -21.02
N ASP A 86 -9.79 -3.39 -21.35
CA ASP A 86 -10.60 -2.86 -22.44
C ASP A 86 -11.20 -1.49 -22.15
N VAL A 87 -11.38 -1.13 -20.87
CA VAL A 87 -11.74 0.23 -20.49
C VAL A 87 -10.52 1.14 -20.61
N ALA A 88 -9.32 0.65 -20.28
CA ALA A 88 -8.08 1.42 -20.41
C ALA A 88 -7.85 1.89 -21.86
N LYS A 89 -8.14 1.03 -22.85
CA LYS A 89 -8.03 1.36 -24.29
C LYS A 89 -8.94 2.50 -24.76
N LYS A 90 -10.00 2.80 -24.00
CA LYS A 90 -10.97 3.87 -24.29
C LYS A 90 -10.67 5.17 -23.53
N LEU A 91 -9.60 5.19 -22.73
CA LEU A 91 -9.18 6.39 -22.01
C LEU A 91 -8.39 7.30 -22.92
N GLU A 92 -8.63 8.61 -22.78
CA GLU A 92 -7.81 9.64 -23.44
C GLU A 92 -6.67 10.09 -22.53
N PRO A 93 -5.46 10.33 -23.07
CA PRO A 93 -5.08 10.14 -24.47
C PRO A 93 -5.02 8.67 -24.87
N SER A 94 -5.55 8.35 -26.06
CA SER A 94 -5.50 7.00 -26.61
C SER A 94 -4.09 6.40 -26.61
N GLY A 95 -3.97 5.13 -26.20
CA GLY A 95 -2.70 4.41 -26.11
C GLY A 95 -1.84 4.73 -24.89
N LYS A 96 -2.25 5.68 -24.04
CA LYS A 96 -1.47 6.05 -22.83
C LYS A 96 -1.62 5.04 -21.69
N TYR A 97 -2.82 4.48 -21.51
CA TYR A 97 -3.18 3.63 -20.37
C TYR A 97 -3.13 2.15 -20.72
N ASP A 98 -2.46 1.34 -19.89
CA ASP A 98 -2.39 -0.12 -20.06
C ASP A 98 -3.16 -0.91 -18.99
N ALA A 99 -3.73 -0.21 -18.01
CA ALA A 99 -4.63 -0.77 -17.01
C ALA A 99 -5.67 0.27 -16.57
N CYS A 100 -6.86 -0.20 -16.19
CA CYS A 100 -7.92 0.62 -15.63
C CYS A 100 -8.58 -0.14 -14.49
N TYR A 101 -8.30 0.28 -13.26
CA TYR A 101 -8.84 -0.32 -12.05
C TYR A 101 -10.20 0.30 -11.75
N ILE A 102 -11.24 -0.54 -11.76
CA ILE A 102 -12.63 -0.13 -11.55
C ILE A 102 -13.10 -0.72 -10.22
N PRO A 103 -13.79 0.06 -9.36
CA PRO A 103 -14.33 -0.46 -8.11
C PRO A 103 -15.31 -1.61 -8.38
N ARG A 104 -15.28 -2.65 -7.55
CA ARG A 104 -16.11 -3.85 -7.66
C ARG A 104 -16.84 -4.18 -6.37
N ASP A 105 -16.19 -3.94 -5.24
CA ASP A 105 -16.76 -4.19 -3.93
C ASP A 105 -16.29 -3.11 -2.96
N ILE A 106 -17.18 -2.70 -2.06
CA ILE A 106 -16.89 -1.79 -0.97
C ILE A 106 -17.48 -2.43 0.29
N HIS A 107 -16.62 -3.07 1.08
CA HIS A 107 -17.01 -3.74 2.30
C HIS A 107 -16.88 -2.79 3.49
N VAL A 108 -17.93 -2.64 4.30
CA VAL A 108 -17.89 -1.77 5.49
C VAL A 108 -17.40 -2.55 6.70
N THR A 109 -16.23 -2.19 7.21
CA THR A 109 -15.60 -2.83 8.38
C THR A 109 -15.89 -2.11 9.69
N GLY A 110 -16.20 -0.81 9.62
CA GLY A 110 -16.07 0.10 10.77
C GLY A 110 -14.60 0.48 11.03
N ASP A 111 -14.35 1.27 12.08
CA ASP A 111 -13.00 1.75 12.45
C ASP A 111 -12.19 0.64 13.13
N ILE A 112 -11.64 -0.24 12.29
CA ILE A 112 -10.77 -1.34 12.72
C ILE A 112 -9.27 -1.03 12.52
N ASP A 113 -8.98 0.15 11.98
CA ASP A 113 -7.62 0.68 11.78
C ASP A 113 -6.73 -0.30 10.97
N ILE A 114 -7.07 -0.49 9.69
CA ILE A 114 -6.48 -1.51 8.81
C ILE A 114 -5.02 -1.15 8.47
N HIS A 115 -4.06 -1.83 9.10
CA HIS A 115 -2.64 -1.47 8.96
C HIS A 115 -1.90 -2.19 7.83
N GLU A 116 -2.24 -3.44 7.55
CA GLU A 116 -1.61 -4.23 6.50
C GLU A 116 -2.64 -5.20 5.93
N MET A 117 -2.52 -5.52 4.65
CA MET A 117 -3.42 -6.42 3.96
C MET A 117 -2.63 -7.33 3.02
N ALA A 118 -3.15 -8.52 2.75
CA ALA A 118 -2.57 -9.40 1.74
C ALA A 118 -3.61 -10.38 1.19
N TRP A 119 -3.48 -10.74 -0.08
CA TRP A 119 -4.24 -11.85 -0.67
C TRP A 119 -3.53 -13.16 -0.41
N ASP A 120 -4.28 -14.19 -0.03
CA ASP A 120 -3.77 -15.55 0.03
C ASP A 120 -3.85 -16.26 -1.35
N ALA A 121 -3.29 -17.46 -1.45
CA ALA A 121 -3.29 -18.26 -2.67
C ALA A 121 -4.69 -18.70 -3.13
N LYS A 122 -5.69 -18.68 -2.24
CA LYS A 122 -7.09 -18.99 -2.53
C LYS A 122 -7.88 -17.74 -2.96
N GLY A 123 -7.24 -16.57 -2.90
CA GLY A 123 -7.86 -15.29 -3.20
C GLY A 123 -8.70 -14.71 -2.08
N GLU A 124 -8.56 -15.20 -0.84
CA GLU A 124 -9.13 -14.58 0.36
C GLU A 124 -8.26 -13.39 0.79
N LEU A 125 -8.90 -12.27 1.15
CA LEU A 125 -8.21 -11.08 1.63
C LEU A 125 -8.03 -11.15 3.14
N TRP A 126 -6.78 -11.07 3.59
CA TRP A 126 -6.39 -10.99 4.99
C TRP A 126 -6.06 -9.56 5.37
N LEU A 127 -6.46 -9.15 6.58
CA LEU A 127 -6.29 -7.82 7.11
C LEU A 127 -5.70 -7.87 8.51
N VAL A 128 -4.79 -6.95 8.80
CA VAL A 128 -4.41 -6.58 10.16
C VAL A 128 -5.47 -5.64 10.71
N ASN A 129 -6.22 -6.11 11.70
CA ASN A 129 -7.15 -5.32 12.49
C ASN A 129 -6.44 -4.88 13.78
N THR A 130 -5.83 -3.71 13.72
CA THR A 130 -4.99 -3.18 14.80
C THR A 130 -5.81 -2.89 16.05
N LYS A 131 -7.02 -2.33 15.89
CA LYS A 131 -7.89 -1.99 17.02
C LYS A 131 -8.27 -3.22 17.84
N PHE A 132 -8.60 -4.34 17.18
CA PHE A 132 -8.95 -5.60 17.83
C PHE A 132 -7.74 -6.53 18.06
N SER A 133 -6.54 -6.10 17.67
CA SER A 133 -5.30 -6.87 17.85
C SER A 133 -5.38 -8.28 17.25
N CYS A 134 -5.93 -8.39 16.04
CA CYS A 134 -6.15 -9.68 15.37
C CYS A 134 -5.93 -9.59 13.85
N LEU A 135 -5.69 -10.74 13.24
CA LEU A 135 -5.87 -10.93 11.80
C LEU A 135 -7.32 -11.33 11.53
N CYS A 136 -7.90 -10.76 10.48
CA CYS A 136 -9.26 -11.09 10.06
C CYS A 136 -9.39 -11.21 8.53
N THR A 137 -10.50 -11.79 8.10
CA THR A 137 -10.95 -11.81 6.70
C THR A 137 -12.38 -11.25 6.60
N LEU A 138 -12.93 -11.14 5.40
CA LEU A 138 -14.23 -10.52 5.14
C LEU A 138 -15.25 -11.56 4.64
N ASP A 139 -16.52 -11.35 4.95
CA ASP A 139 -17.66 -12.06 4.37
C ASP A 139 -18.84 -11.11 4.17
N HIS A 140 -20.00 -11.61 3.73
CA HIS A 140 -21.18 -10.78 3.50
C HIS A 140 -22.09 -10.58 4.72
N THR A 141 -21.77 -11.19 5.86
CA THR A 141 -22.64 -11.17 7.06
C THR A 141 -22.08 -10.29 8.17
N HIS A 142 -20.75 -10.28 8.32
CA HIS A 142 -20.03 -9.65 9.41
C HIS A 142 -19.21 -8.47 8.89
N ASN A 143 -18.90 -7.52 9.78
CA ASN A 143 -17.95 -6.46 9.47
C ASN A 143 -16.54 -7.04 9.19
N PHE A 144 -16.17 -8.10 9.90
CA PHE A 144 -14.96 -8.89 9.70
C PHE A 144 -15.07 -10.22 10.46
N ILE A 145 -14.31 -11.24 10.05
CA ILE A 145 -14.18 -12.51 10.76
C ILE A 145 -12.76 -12.63 11.34
N PRO A 146 -12.59 -12.59 12.68
CA PRO A 146 -11.30 -12.88 13.31
C PRO A 146 -10.82 -14.29 12.95
N ARG A 147 -9.56 -14.40 12.53
CA ARG A 147 -8.92 -15.67 12.16
C ARG A 147 -7.79 -16.05 13.10
N TRP A 148 -7.04 -15.05 13.58
CA TRP A 148 -5.92 -15.26 14.48
C TRP A 148 -5.71 -14.03 15.37
N ARG A 149 -5.19 -14.24 16.58
CA ARG A 149 -4.72 -13.19 17.49
C ARG A 149 -3.49 -13.69 18.24
N PRO A 150 -2.58 -12.82 18.69
CA PRO A 150 -1.47 -13.23 19.53
C PRO A 150 -2.00 -13.93 20.81
N PRO A 151 -1.42 -15.05 21.27
CA PRO A 151 -1.96 -15.79 22.42
C PRO A 151 -2.00 -15.00 23.74
N PHE A 152 -1.14 -13.98 23.88
CA PHE A 152 -1.10 -13.13 25.07
C PHE A 152 -2.21 -12.07 25.08
N VAL A 153 -2.85 -11.75 23.95
CA VAL A 153 -4.02 -10.87 23.91
C VAL A 153 -5.21 -11.67 24.36
N SER A 154 -5.87 -11.33 25.46
CA SER A 154 -6.82 -12.22 26.14
C SER A 154 -8.22 -12.24 25.54
N ALA A 155 -8.66 -11.16 24.89
CA ALA A 155 -9.94 -11.08 24.17
C ALA A 155 -9.90 -10.01 23.05
N LEU A 156 -10.94 -9.98 22.21
CA LEU A 156 -11.12 -9.04 21.11
C LEU A 156 -11.66 -7.68 21.61
N TYR A 157 -10.81 -6.93 22.31
CA TYR A 157 -11.11 -5.57 22.74
C TYR A 157 -10.81 -4.55 21.64
N LEU A 158 -11.65 -3.53 21.48
CA LEU A 158 -11.41 -2.38 20.58
C LEU A 158 -10.44 -1.37 21.21
N GLU A 159 -9.22 -1.80 21.50
CA GLU A 159 -8.32 -1.08 22.42
C GLU A 159 -6.86 -0.96 21.94
N ASP A 160 -6.50 -1.51 20.77
CA ASP A 160 -5.15 -1.41 20.21
C ASP A 160 -4.09 -1.84 21.25
N ARG A 161 -4.22 -3.08 21.74
CA ARG A 161 -3.51 -3.52 22.96
C ARG A 161 -2.04 -3.79 22.71
N CYS A 162 -1.70 -4.39 21.57
CA CYS A 162 -0.32 -4.71 21.17
C CYS A 162 0.17 -3.92 19.94
N HIS A 163 -0.74 -3.18 19.27
CA HIS A 163 -0.54 -2.63 17.93
C HIS A 163 -0.02 -3.67 16.96
N LEU A 164 -0.86 -4.67 16.67
CA LEU A 164 -0.59 -5.58 15.55
C LEU A 164 -0.50 -4.73 14.29
N ASN A 165 0.62 -4.81 13.58
CA ASN A 165 1.02 -3.77 12.64
C ASN A 165 1.25 -4.31 11.23
N GLY A 166 2.04 -5.38 11.13
CA GLY A 166 2.45 -5.95 9.84
C GLY A 166 2.02 -7.39 9.67
N LEU A 167 1.84 -7.80 8.41
CA LEU A 167 1.50 -9.14 7.96
C LEU A 167 2.45 -9.54 6.83
N GLY A 168 3.09 -10.70 6.98
CA GLY A 168 3.99 -11.31 6.01
C GLY A 168 3.44 -12.65 5.55
N MET A 169 3.39 -12.83 4.23
CA MET A 169 2.91 -14.07 3.62
C MET A 169 4.08 -14.98 3.28
N LEU A 170 3.88 -16.30 3.38
CA LEU A 170 4.79 -17.32 2.88
C LEU A 170 3.99 -18.35 2.10
N ASN A 171 4.40 -18.66 0.87
CA ASN A 171 3.70 -19.62 -0.01
C ASN A 171 2.19 -19.33 -0.14
N GLY A 172 1.84 -18.04 -0.18
CA GLY A 172 0.46 -17.58 -0.31
C GLY A 172 -0.42 -17.86 0.91
N GLN A 173 0.15 -17.92 2.12
CA GLN A 173 -0.57 -18.01 3.38
C GLN A 173 -0.02 -16.99 4.38
N PRO A 174 -0.84 -16.45 5.30
CA PRO A 174 -0.36 -15.68 6.44
C PRO A 174 0.68 -16.50 7.21
N LYS A 175 1.87 -15.93 7.44
CA LYS A 175 2.94 -16.64 8.15
C LYS A 175 3.59 -15.85 9.26
N TYR A 176 3.86 -14.57 9.02
CA TYR A 176 4.58 -13.72 9.97
C TYR A 176 3.76 -12.48 10.31
N VAL A 177 3.89 -11.99 11.54
CA VAL A 177 3.34 -10.70 11.94
C VAL A 177 4.34 -9.89 12.72
N THR A 178 4.22 -8.56 12.60
CA THR A 178 4.92 -7.63 13.50
C THR A 178 3.93 -6.87 14.36
N MET A 179 4.37 -6.48 15.55
CA MET A 179 3.60 -5.67 16.49
C MET A 179 4.53 -4.81 17.33
N LEU A 180 3.98 -3.79 18.00
CA LEU A 180 4.79 -2.80 18.74
C LEU A 180 5.01 -3.14 20.21
N GLY A 181 4.30 -4.13 20.75
CA GLY A 181 4.46 -4.54 22.14
C GLY A 181 3.82 -5.90 22.45
N GLU A 182 4.45 -6.67 23.33
CA GLU A 182 3.84 -7.85 23.97
C GLU A 182 2.93 -7.41 25.12
N THR A 183 1.80 -6.77 24.79
CA THR A 183 0.93 -6.17 25.80
C THR A 183 -0.54 -6.54 25.60
N ASP A 184 -1.19 -6.83 26.72
CA ASP A 184 -2.63 -7.01 26.83
C ASP A 184 -3.16 -5.94 27.78
N SER A 185 -3.07 -4.69 27.36
CA SER A 185 -3.62 -3.52 28.07
C SER A 185 -3.93 -2.44 27.05
N PRO A 186 -4.95 -1.59 27.26
CA PRO A 186 -5.34 -0.59 26.27
C PRO A 186 -4.15 0.30 25.89
N GLY A 187 -3.76 0.27 24.61
CA GLY A 187 -2.63 1.04 24.11
C GLY A 187 -1.26 0.76 24.74
N GLY A 188 -1.07 -0.39 25.39
CA GLY A 188 0.09 -0.69 26.24
C GLY A 188 1.45 -0.59 25.55
N TRP A 189 1.49 -0.84 24.23
CA TRP A 189 2.67 -0.77 23.39
C TRP A 189 3.38 0.60 23.42
N ARG A 190 2.65 1.70 23.68
CA ARG A 190 3.20 3.07 23.65
C ARG A 190 4.34 3.29 24.64
N LYS A 191 4.33 2.56 25.78
CA LYS A 191 5.30 2.74 26.86
C LYS A 191 6.72 2.32 26.45
N ASN A 192 6.86 1.24 25.68
CA ASN A 192 8.15 0.70 25.26
C ASN A 192 8.28 0.68 23.74
N LYS A 193 7.76 1.70 23.06
CA LYS A 193 7.70 1.74 21.60
C LYS A 193 9.07 1.72 20.88
N GLN A 194 10.15 2.04 21.61
CA GLN A 194 11.51 2.00 21.09
C GLN A 194 12.04 0.57 20.97
N ASP A 195 11.78 -0.31 21.95
CA ASP A 195 12.38 -1.65 22.02
C ASP A 195 11.34 -2.74 22.34
N GLY A 196 10.05 -2.45 22.20
CA GLY A 196 8.94 -3.33 22.57
C GLY A 196 8.46 -4.22 21.43
N GLY A 197 8.88 -3.92 20.20
CA GLY A 197 8.36 -4.58 19.02
C GLY A 197 8.79 -6.03 18.90
N LEU A 198 7.92 -6.81 18.27
CA LEU A 198 8.08 -8.25 18.06
C LEU A 198 7.90 -8.63 16.60
N LEU A 199 8.54 -9.75 16.23
CA LEU A 199 8.22 -10.54 15.05
C LEU A 199 7.77 -11.93 15.51
N MET A 200 6.62 -12.38 15.03
CA MET A 200 6.04 -13.68 15.41
C MET A 200 5.73 -14.54 14.20
N ASP A 201 5.86 -15.85 14.41
CA ASP A 201 5.33 -16.89 13.53
C ASP A 201 3.87 -17.19 13.92
N ILE A 202 2.96 -17.17 12.95
CA ILE A 202 1.52 -17.35 13.17
C ILE A 202 1.19 -18.81 13.54
N ASP A 203 1.83 -19.78 12.88
CA ASP A 203 1.47 -21.20 13.02
C ASP A 203 1.86 -21.76 14.39
N SER A 204 3.08 -21.45 14.82
CA SER A 204 3.64 -21.90 16.10
C SER A 204 3.34 -20.94 17.26
N ASN A 205 2.89 -19.71 16.96
CA ASN A 205 2.82 -18.59 17.89
C ASN A 205 4.16 -18.24 18.55
N ALA A 206 5.29 -18.68 17.98
CA ALA A 206 6.60 -18.38 18.50
C ALA A 206 6.97 -16.91 18.23
N ILE A 207 7.53 -16.26 19.24
CA ILE A 207 8.17 -14.96 19.09
C ILE A 207 9.58 -15.21 18.57
N LEU A 208 9.81 -14.84 17.31
CA LEU A 208 11.06 -15.06 16.58
C LEU A 208 12.09 -13.98 16.93
N VAL A 209 11.64 -12.74 17.08
CA VAL A 209 12.50 -11.60 17.42
C VAL A 209 11.80 -10.70 18.44
N ARG A 210 12.57 -10.18 19.38
CA ARG A 210 12.17 -9.16 20.38
C ARG A 210 13.08 -7.95 20.27
N GLY A 211 12.68 -6.82 20.85
CA GLY A 211 13.55 -5.65 20.88
C GLY A 211 13.48 -4.79 19.61
N LEU A 212 12.52 -5.04 18.72
CA LEU A 212 12.42 -4.31 17.46
C LEU A 212 11.88 -2.89 17.70
N SER A 213 12.46 -1.91 17.00
CA SER A 213 11.98 -0.53 17.07
C SER A 213 10.92 -0.24 16.01
N MET A 214 9.66 -0.21 16.43
CA MET A 214 8.52 0.05 15.56
C MET A 214 8.50 -0.82 14.29
N PRO A 215 8.45 -2.17 14.39
CA PRO A 215 8.59 -3.04 13.21
C PRO A 215 7.39 -3.00 12.27
N HIS A 216 7.61 -2.71 10.99
CA HIS A 216 6.59 -2.63 9.93
C HIS A 216 6.85 -3.60 8.78
N SER A 217 5.77 -3.91 8.06
CA SER A 217 5.77 -4.56 6.74
C SER A 217 6.74 -5.75 6.61
N PRO A 218 6.56 -6.82 7.42
CA PRO A 218 7.31 -8.04 7.22
C PRO A 218 6.97 -8.62 5.84
N ARG A 219 7.99 -9.04 5.08
CA ARG A 219 7.83 -9.59 3.73
C ARG A 219 8.79 -10.78 3.56
N TRP A 220 8.26 -11.91 3.12
CA TRP A 220 9.12 -12.99 2.64
C TRP A 220 9.50 -12.73 1.19
N TYR A 221 10.78 -12.51 0.92
CA TYR A 221 11.25 -12.19 -0.43
C TYR A 221 12.70 -12.66 -0.64
N ASP A 222 12.99 -13.24 -1.81
CA ASP A 222 14.31 -13.75 -2.17
C ASP A 222 14.94 -14.67 -1.11
N GLY A 223 14.11 -15.59 -0.57
CA GLY A 223 14.51 -16.57 0.44
C GLY A 223 14.78 -16.00 1.84
N LYS A 224 14.44 -14.74 2.11
CA LYS A 224 14.66 -14.08 3.39
C LYS A 224 13.38 -13.45 3.94
N LEU A 225 13.30 -13.31 5.26
CA LEU A 225 12.28 -12.52 5.93
C LEU A 225 12.78 -11.09 6.11
N TRP A 226 12.24 -10.16 5.32
CA TRP A 226 12.53 -8.73 5.39
C TRP A 226 11.55 -8.04 6.32
N LEU A 227 11.98 -6.92 6.92
CA LEU A 227 11.12 -6.00 7.64
C LEU A 227 11.69 -4.58 7.63
N LEU A 228 10.85 -3.64 8.02
CA LEU A 228 11.23 -2.26 8.29
C LEU A 228 11.37 -2.04 9.78
N GLU A 229 12.50 -1.51 10.24
CA GLU A 229 12.71 -1.10 11.62
C GLU A 229 12.53 0.42 11.71
N SER A 230 11.27 0.84 11.78
CA SER A 230 10.89 2.23 11.50
C SER A 230 11.41 3.23 12.53
N GLY A 231 11.61 2.79 13.78
CA GLY A 231 12.22 3.63 14.82
C GLY A 231 13.69 3.96 14.54
N TYR A 232 14.38 3.15 13.72
CA TYR A 232 15.72 3.41 13.21
C TYR A 232 15.75 3.93 11.77
N GLY A 233 14.60 3.92 11.08
CA GLY A 233 14.50 4.27 9.66
C GLY A 233 15.25 3.28 8.77
N SER A 234 15.24 1.99 9.09
CA SER A 234 16.05 1.00 8.38
C SER A 234 15.23 -0.03 7.61
N LEU A 235 15.87 -0.61 6.59
CA LEU A 235 15.46 -1.86 5.95
C LEU A 235 16.41 -2.96 6.45
N ALA A 236 15.83 -4.08 6.90
CA ALA A 236 16.58 -5.20 7.44
C ALA A 236 16.00 -6.55 6.97
N TRP A 237 16.78 -7.61 7.13
CA TRP A 237 16.29 -8.99 7.05
C TRP A 237 16.65 -9.75 8.32
N VAL A 238 15.86 -10.78 8.62
CA VAL A 238 15.99 -11.59 9.83
C VAL A 238 16.58 -12.95 9.48
N ASP A 239 17.63 -13.32 10.18
CA ASP A 239 18.09 -14.69 10.24
C ASP A 239 17.17 -15.48 11.18
N LEU A 240 16.41 -16.43 10.62
CA LEU A 240 15.43 -17.21 11.39
C LEU A 240 16.07 -18.24 12.33
N GLU A 241 17.33 -18.63 12.09
CA GLU A 241 18.02 -19.59 12.95
C GLU A 241 18.56 -18.90 14.21
N SER A 242 19.19 -17.74 14.05
CA SER A 242 19.79 -16.99 15.16
C SER A 242 18.86 -15.95 15.78
N GLY A 243 17.78 -15.56 15.10
CA GLY A 243 16.92 -14.43 15.46
C GLY A 243 17.58 -13.07 15.22
N GLN A 244 18.74 -13.03 14.56
CA GLN A 244 19.50 -11.79 14.32
C GLN A 244 18.83 -10.92 13.25
N VAL A 245 18.71 -9.63 13.55
CA VAL A 245 18.25 -8.60 12.61
C VAL A 245 19.46 -7.99 11.91
N ASN A 246 19.55 -8.18 10.60
CA ASN A 246 20.64 -7.71 9.77
C ASN A 246 20.21 -6.46 9.00
N THR A 247 20.61 -5.29 9.51
CA THR A 247 20.34 -4.01 8.84
C THR A 247 21.08 -3.94 7.51
N VAL A 248 20.35 -3.69 6.43
CA VAL A 248 20.91 -3.52 5.08
C VAL A 248 21.25 -2.06 4.81
N THR A 249 20.34 -1.15 5.17
CA THR A 249 20.55 0.28 4.96
C THR A 249 19.69 1.11 5.90
N LYS A 250 20.11 2.35 6.14
CA LYS A 250 19.36 3.38 6.88
C LYS A 250 18.90 4.46 5.91
N LEU A 251 17.67 4.89 6.09
CA LEU A 251 16.95 5.81 5.21
C LEU A 251 16.61 7.10 5.96
N PRO A 252 16.48 8.23 5.24
CA PRO A 252 16.29 9.54 5.85
C PRO A 252 14.83 9.80 6.26
N GLY A 253 14.15 8.82 6.87
CA GLY A 253 12.75 8.94 7.25
C GLY A 253 12.21 7.67 7.91
N PHE A 254 11.08 7.81 8.60
CA PHE A 254 10.43 6.69 9.27
C PHE A 254 9.87 5.75 8.21
N THR A 255 10.38 4.52 8.16
CA THR A 255 10.07 3.57 7.09
C THR A 255 8.67 2.97 7.27
N ARG A 256 7.86 2.98 6.21
CA ARG A 256 6.49 2.43 6.16
C ARG A 256 6.16 1.98 4.75
N GLY A 257 5.54 0.81 4.60
CA GLY A 257 5.27 0.23 3.31
C GLY A 257 6.54 -0.32 2.66
N LEU A 258 6.47 -1.58 2.26
CA LEU A 258 7.58 -2.30 1.65
C LEU A 258 7.03 -3.27 0.61
N ASP A 259 7.54 -3.15 -0.61
CA ASP A 259 7.33 -4.13 -1.65
C ASP A 259 8.58 -4.27 -2.53
N PHE A 260 8.64 -5.34 -3.33
CA PHE A 260 9.84 -5.72 -4.06
C PHE A 260 9.56 -6.00 -5.53
N TYR A 261 10.56 -5.74 -6.38
CA TYR A 261 10.58 -6.20 -7.76
C TYR A 261 12.02 -6.50 -8.21
N GLY A 262 12.29 -7.76 -8.56
CA GLY A 262 13.65 -8.20 -8.87
C GLY A 262 14.61 -7.90 -7.70
N PRO A 263 15.75 -7.25 -7.92
CA PRO A 263 16.70 -6.88 -6.86
C PRO A 263 16.35 -5.56 -6.16
N LEU A 264 15.17 -4.98 -6.39
CA LEU A 264 14.80 -3.67 -5.86
C LEU A 264 13.74 -3.80 -4.76
N ALA A 265 13.97 -3.10 -3.65
CA ALA A 265 12.96 -2.81 -2.65
C ALA A 265 12.45 -1.38 -2.83
N PHE A 266 11.14 -1.19 -2.76
CA PHE A 266 10.47 0.11 -2.73
C PHE A 266 10.01 0.37 -1.30
N VAL A 267 10.61 1.37 -0.66
CA VAL A 267 10.39 1.68 0.76
C VAL A 267 9.75 3.05 0.89
N GLY A 268 8.56 3.12 1.48
CA GLY A 268 7.94 4.40 1.82
C GLY A 268 8.58 5.02 3.06
N LEU A 269 8.72 6.34 3.06
CA LEU A 269 9.28 7.13 4.16
C LEU A 269 8.30 8.18 4.64
N SER A 270 8.32 8.49 5.93
CA SER A 270 7.51 9.53 6.56
C SER A 270 8.38 10.49 7.37
N GLN A 271 7.98 11.77 7.41
CA GLN A 271 8.75 12.82 8.10
C GLN A 271 8.68 12.71 9.62
N VAL A 272 7.66 12.04 10.18
CA VAL A 272 7.39 11.86 11.62
C VAL A 272 7.71 13.09 12.46
N ARG A 273 6.67 13.85 12.78
CA ARG A 273 6.76 14.99 13.70
C ARG A 273 6.88 14.48 15.14
N GLU A 274 7.57 15.24 15.98
CA GLU A 274 7.56 15.01 17.43
C GLU A 274 6.12 15.19 17.95
N SER A 275 5.38 14.08 18.01
CA SER A 275 4.13 13.95 18.73
C SER A 275 4.33 13.02 19.90
N ALA A 276 3.36 12.95 20.82
CA ALA A 276 3.40 12.04 21.97
C ALA A 276 3.70 10.57 21.57
N THR A 277 3.28 10.17 20.37
CA THR A 277 3.51 8.82 19.85
C THR A 277 4.94 8.59 19.39
N PHE A 278 5.67 9.59 18.86
CA PHE A 278 6.98 9.37 18.23
C PHE A 278 8.19 9.94 18.98
N SER A 279 7.96 10.64 20.10
CA SER A 279 9.03 11.10 20.98
C SER A 279 9.90 9.95 21.51
N GLY A 280 11.23 10.15 21.56
CA GLY A 280 12.18 9.16 22.10
C GLY A 280 12.52 8.01 21.15
N LEU A 281 12.31 8.17 19.84
CA LEU A 281 12.78 7.20 18.84
C LEU A 281 14.17 7.58 18.32
N PRO A 282 15.06 6.60 18.05
CA PRO A 282 16.41 6.86 17.54
C PRO A 282 16.46 7.73 16.27
N ILE A 283 15.48 7.59 15.38
CA ILE A 283 15.37 8.41 14.16
C ILE A 283 15.06 9.89 14.44
N THR A 284 14.47 10.21 15.60
CA THR A 284 14.17 11.60 15.99
C THR A 284 15.38 12.34 16.53
N GLU A 285 16.41 11.62 16.99
CA GLU A 285 17.66 12.18 17.52
C GLU A 285 18.65 12.60 16.42
N GLN A 286 18.44 12.16 15.18
CA GLN A 286 19.30 12.52 14.06
C GLN A 286 19.03 13.96 13.61
N PRO A 287 20.08 14.79 13.39
CA PRO A 287 19.92 16.19 13.02
C PRO A 287 19.47 16.40 11.57
N THR A 288 19.31 15.32 10.80
CA THR A 288 18.90 15.36 9.40
C THR A 288 17.40 15.59 9.26
N GLU A 289 17.01 16.42 8.28
CA GLU A 289 15.61 16.56 7.88
C GLU A 289 15.02 15.18 7.57
N ARG A 290 13.92 14.81 8.24
CA ARG A 290 13.18 13.59 7.96
C ARG A 290 12.29 13.81 6.75
N ILE A 291 12.31 12.85 5.84
CA ILE A 291 11.76 12.99 4.49
C ILE A 291 10.56 12.06 4.28
N SER A 292 9.60 12.54 3.49
CA SER A 292 8.46 11.74 3.02
C SER A 292 8.64 11.40 1.54
N GLY A 293 8.30 10.17 1.16
CA GLY A 293 8.34 9.72 -0.21
C GLY A 293 8.68 8.24 -0.37
N VAL A 294 9.23 7.83 -1.52
CA VAL A 294 9.55 6.44 -1.82
C VAL A 294 11.01 6.32 -2.24
N TRP A 295 11.75 5.42 -1.59
CA TRP A 295 13.15 5.13 -1.85
C TRP A 295 13.28 3.76 -2.51
N VAL A 296 14.12 3.67 -3.53
CA VAL A 296 14.41 2.43 -4.24
C VAL A 296 15.79 1.94 -3.80
N ILE A 297 15.84 0.73 -3.24
CA ILE A 297 17.04 0.14 -2.66
C ILE A 297 17.41 -1.12 -3.42
N ASN A 298 18.67 -1.23 -3.84
CA ASN A 298 19.18 -2.51 -4.33
C ASN A 298 19.45 -3.43 -3.14
N ILE A 299 18.70 -4.52 -3.00
CA ILE A 299 18.75 -5.40 -1.82
C ILE A 299 20.04 -6.20 -1.71
N LYS A 300 20.83 -6.27 -2.80
CA LYS A 300 22.13 -6.96 -2.82
C LYS A 300 23.26 -6.06 -2.31
N THR A 301 23.19 -4.76 -2.57
CA THR A 301 24.25 -3.80 -2.21
C THR A 301 23.89 -2.89 -1.03
N GLY A 302 22.59 -2.71 -0.75
CA GLY A 302 22.06 -1.76 0.23
C GLY A 302 22.03 -0.31 -0.25
N GLU A 303 22.41 -0.05 -1.50
CA GLU A 303 22.48 1.31 -2.06
C GLU A 303 21.10 1.85 -2.43
N THR A 304 20.90 3.15 -2.19
CA THR A 304 19.77 3.89 -2.77
C THR A 304 20.04 4.17 -4.24
N VAL A 305 19.23 3.57 -5.12
CA VAL A 305 19.38 3.71 -6.57
C VAL A 305 18.50 4.82 -7.16
N ALA A 306 17.38 5.12 -6.51
CA ALA A 306 16.45 6.18 -6.93
C ALA A 306 15.56 6.62 -5.77
N PHE A 307 14.93 7.79 -5.90
CA PHE A 307 13.91 8.24 -4.95
C PHE A 307 12.85 9.13 -5.60
N LEU A 308 11.70 9.21 -4.95
CA LEU A 308 10.69 10.26 -5.05
C LEU A 308 10.55 10.89 -3.66
N LYS A 309 10.80 12.20 -3.52
CA LYS A 309 10.61 13.00 -2.30
C LYS A 309 9.41 13.92 -2.47
N PHE A 310 8.50 13.91 -1.51
CA PHE A 310 7.43 14.92 -1.41
C PHE A 310 7.96 16.15 -0.65
N GLU A 311 7.78 17.32 -1.24
CA GLU A 311 8.24 18.61 -0.66
C GLU A 311 7.11 19.36 0.05
N ALA A 312 5.85 19.06 -0.27
CA ALA A 312 4.67 19.68 0.33
C ALA A 312 3.48 18.72 0.38
N ALA A 313 2.53 18.99 1.28
CA ALA A 313 1.25 18.29 1.50
C ALA A 313 1.30 16.79 1.88
N VAL A 314 2.26 16.00 1.39
CA VAL A 314 2.40 14.58 1.73
C VAL A 314 3.59 14.40 2.67
N GLN A 315 3.30 14.28 3.96
CA GLN A 315 4.32 14.15 5.01
C GLN A 315 4.48 12.71 5.53
N GLU A 316 3.50 11.86 5.22
CA GLU A 316 3.47 10.49 5.70
C GLU A 316 3.00 9.54 4.61
N ILE A 317 3.81 8.52 4.37
CA ILE A 317 3.47 7.35 3.56
C ILE A 317 3.02 6.24 4.48
N PHE A 318 1.96 5.54 4.12
CA PHE A 318 1.42 4.45 4.92
C PHE A 318 1.78 3.08 4.34
N ALA A 319 1.43 2.83 3.08
CA ALA A 319 1.79 1.61 2.36
C ALA A 319 2.31 1.91 0.95
N VAL A 320 3.11 0.99 0.42
CA VAL A 320 3.67 1.00 -0.93
C VAL A 320 3.47 -0.39 -1.52
N GLU A 321 2.87 -0.45 -2.71
CA GLU A 321 2.64 -1.69 -3.45
C GLU A 321 3.07 -1.53 -4.91
N VAL A 322 3.73 -2.54 -5.47
CA VAL A 322 4.09 -2.60 -6.89
C VAL A 322 2.87 -3.03 -7.70
N LEU A 323 2.60 -2.29 -8.77
CA LEU A 323 1.57 -2.63 -9.74
C LEU A 323 2.21 -3.11 -11.04
N HIS A 324 1.76 -4.26 -11.53
CA HIS A 324 2.17 -4.86 -12.80
C HIS A 324 1.45 -4.17 -13.98
N ALA A 325 1.59 -2.85 -14.07
CA ALA A 325 1.07 -1.98 -15.12
C ALA A 325 1.95 -0.73 -15.21
N ARG A 326 2.18 -0.20 -16.40
CA ARG A 326 3.07 0.95 -16.61
C ARG A 326 2.38 2.27 -16.32
N PHE A 327 1.13 2.40 -16.79
CA PHE A 327 0.35 3.63 -16.66
C PHE A 327 -1.10 3.31 -16.29
N PRO A 328 -1.34 2.74 -15.09
CA PRO A 328 -2.70 2.41 -14.64
C PRO A 328 -3.54 3.65 -14.34
N GLU A 329 -4.82 3.61 -14.70
CA GLU A 329 -5.86 4.50 -14.16
C GLU A 329 -6.61 3.83 -13.01
N LEU A 330 -7.09 4.62 -12.05
CA LEU A 330 -7.99 4.18 -10.98
C LEU A 330 -9.26 5.01 -11.04
N LEU A 331 -10.40 4.40 -11.37
CA LEU A 331 -11.65 5.12 -11.46
C LEU A 331 -12.21 5.46 -10.07
N GLU A 332 -12.75 6.66 -9.94
CA GLU A 332 -13.52 7.06 -8.76
C GLU A 332 -14.91 6.42 -8.81
N TRP A 333 -15.54 6.24 -7.64
CA TRP A 333 -16.90 5.69 -7.55
C TRP A 333 -17.92 6.45 -8.40
N THR A 334 -17.76 7.77 -8.47
CA THR A 334 -18.66 8.68 -9.19
C THR A 334 -18.35 8.80 -10.69
N ASP A 335 -17.37 8.07 -11.20
CA ASP A 335 -17.02 8.09 -12.62
C ASP A 335 -18.10 7.39 -13.45
N GLU A 336 -18.63 8.05 -14.48
CA GLU A 336 -19.72 7.50 -15.32
C GLU A 336 -19.38 6.13 -15.94
N ARG A 337 -18.09 5.88 -16.21
CA ARG A 337 -17.66 4.59 -16.76
C ARG A 337 -17.91 3.43 -15.80
N VAL A 338 -18.00 3.67 -14.49
CA VAL A 338 -18.41 2.65 -13.51
C VAL A 338 -19.82 2.14 -13.81
N ALA A 339 -20.73 3.00 -14.30
CA ALA A 339 -22.10 2.62 -14.67
C ALA A 339 -22.21 1.87 -16.02
N HIS A 340 -21.17 1.95 -16.86
CA HIS A 340 -21.21 1.44 -18.24
C HIS A 340 -20.17 0.37 -18.55
N ALA A 341 -19.24 0.09 -17.63
CA ALA A 341 -18.20 -0.93 -17.77
C ALA A 341 -18.64 -2.26 -17.14
N TYR A 342 -19.24 -3.12 -17.95
CA TYR A 342 -19.67 -4.46 -17.56
C TYR A 342 -18.55 -5.48 -17.81
N VAL A 343 -18.32 -6.38 -16.85
CA VAL A 343 -17.46 -7.55 -17.00
C VAL A 343 -18.32 -8.77 -16.73
N LEU A 344 -18.54 -9.58 -17.77
CA LEU A 344 -19.36 -10.78 -17.72
C LEU A 344 -18.48 -12.01 -17.94
N PRO A 345 -18.92 -13.20 -17.50
CA PRO A 345 -18.31 -14.46 -17.91
C PRO A 345 -18.33 -14.61 -19.43
N ASP A 346 -17.31 -15.29 -19.99
CA ASP A 346 -17.17 -15.45 -21.44
C ASP A 346 -18.39 -16.16 -22.05
N GLU A 347 -19.00 -17.11 -21.33
CA GLU A 347 -20.20 -17.80 -21.79
C GLU A 347 -21.41 -16.87 -21.90
N ALA A 348 -21.48 -15.81 -21.10
CA ALA A 348 -22.57 -14.83 -21.16
C ALA A 348 -22.32 -13.77 -22.23
N LEU A 349 -21.05 -13.52 -22.60
CA LEU A 349 -20.72 -12.53 -23.64
C LEU A 349 -21.28 -12.90 -25.02
N VAL A 350 -21.51 -14.20 -25.30
CA VAL A 350 -22.11 -14.65 -26.57
C VAL A 350 -23.52 -14.11 -26.78
N ASP A 351 -24.24 -13.80 -25.70
CA ASP A 351 -25.61 -13.28 -25.73
C ASP A 351 -25.65 -11.74 -25.67
N VAL A 352 -24.50 -11.07 -25.48
CA VAL A 352 -24.43 -9.61 -25.48
C VAL A 352 -24.46 -9.10 -26.91
N LYS A 353 -25.61 -8.57 -27.31
CA LYS A 353 -25.79 -7.95 -28.64
C LYS A 353 -25.44 -6.46 -28.59
N PRO A 354 -24.74 -5.92 -29.59
CA PRO A 354 -24.50 -4.48 -29.66
C PRO A 354 -25.82 -3.72 -29.75
N HIS A 355 -25.91 -2.58 -29.05
CA HIS A 355 -27.09 -1.72 -29.15
C HIS A 355 -27.17 -1.14 -30.58
N PRO A 356 -28.34 -1.18 -31.25
CA PRO A 356 -28.48 -0.78 -32.66
C PRO A 356 -27.92 0.61 -32.99
N GLU A 357 -27.98 1.56 -32.04
CA GLU A 357 -27.51 2.94 -32.21
C GLU A 357 -25.97 3.10 -32.24
N THR A 358 -25.20 2.06 -31.94
CA THR A 358 -23.72 2.13 -31.99
C THR A 358 -23.14 1.83 -33.37
N VAL A 359 -23.96 1.40 -34.34
CA VAL A 359 -23.52 1.03 -35.69
C VAL A 359 -23.39 2.26 -36.63
N ASP A 360 -24.15 3.34 -36.39
CA ASP A 360 -24.20 4.50 -37.30
C ASP A 360 -23.14 5.60 -37.05
N ALA A 361 -22.41 5.55 -35.92
CA ALA A 361 -21.42 6.57 -35.60
C ALA A 361 -20.06 6.36 -36.31
N GLN A 362 -19.81 5.20 -36.92
CA GLN A 362 -18.55 4.91 -37.64
C GLN A 362 -18.67 5.01 -39.16
N THR A 363 -19.86 5.22 -39.73
CA THR A 363 -20.08 5.23 -41.19
C THR A 363 -20.29 6.61 -41.81
N ASN A 364 -20.36 7.69 -41.03
CA ASN A 364 -20.54 9.06 -41.56
C ASN A 364 -19.32 9.97 -41.33
N GLN A 365 -18.19 9.65 -42.00
CA GLN A 365 -17.27 10.70 -42.46
C GLN A 365 -17.59 11.01 -43.93
N PRO A 366 -18.19 12.17 -44.27
CA PRO A 366 -18.32 12.56 -45.66
C PRO A 366 -16.92 12.93 -46.18
N HIS A 367 -16.46 12.16 -47.17
CA HIS A 367 -15.40 12.55 -48.09
C HIS A 367 -15.64 13.97 -48.60
N LYS A 368 -14.89 14.96 -48.10
CA LYS A 368 -14.70 16.22 -48.82
C LYS A 368 -13.72 15.96 -49.96
N ALA A 369 -14.28 15.66 -51.12
CA ALA A 369 -13.55 15.65 -52.38
C ALA A 369 -13.10 17.07 -52.73
N ALA A 370 -11.87 17.16 -53.22
CA ALA A 370 -11.23 18.36 -53.74
C ALA A 370 -12.02 18.94 -54.93
N LYS A 371 -12.14 20.26 -54.94
CA LYS A 371 -12.05 21.12 -56.13
C LYS A 371 -11.42 22.44 -55.75
#